data_AF-A0A660MU59-F1
#
_entry.id   AF-A0A660MU59-F1
#
_cell.length_a   1.000
_cell.length_b   1.000
_cell.length_c   1.000
_cell.angle_alpha   90.00
_cell.angle_beta   90.00
_cell.angle_gamma   90.00
#
_symmetry.space_group_name_H-M   'P 1'
#
loop_
_entity.id
_entity.type
_entity.pdbx_description
1 polymer ?
#
loop_
_entity_poly.entity_id
_entity_poly.type
_entity_poly.pdbx_seq_one_letter_code
_entity_poly.pdbx_strand_id
1 'polypeptide(L)'
;MWIIRLHKLESKDYNYIKRVFEKIGFSPRKTATIVFVKALFLHLLQKKSWRNIATELNCSYLSIFSFYSIYRENIELKNIFKYFARRRIIVFVGKVKYFSNEDLEQSEEFFKLTIRELKSIFS
;
A
#
# COMPACT_ATOMS: atom_id res chain seq x y z
N MET A 1 -5.06 6.82 -12.33
CA MET A 1 -3.84 7.29 -11.67
C MET A 1 -3.97 7.01 -10.19
N TRP A 2 -2.92 6.50 -9.55
CA TRP A 2 -2.89 6.21 -8.12
C TRP A 2 -2.26 7.35 -7.35
N ILE A 3 -2.92 7.75 -6.25
CA ILE A 3 -2.43 8.72 -5.29
C ILE A 3 -2.17 7.99 -3.98
N ILE A 4 -0.95 8.13 -3.45
CA ILE A 4 -0.52 7.53 -2.19
C ILE A 4 -0.27 8.66 -1.19
N ARG A 5 -1.13 8.75 -0.18
CA ARG A 5 -1.18 9.82 0.82
C ARG A 5 -0.52 9.37 2.13
N LEU A 6 0.78 9.07 2.08
CA LEU A 6 1.52 8.55 3.25
C LEU A 6 1.51 9.51 4.47
N HIS A 7 1.25 10.80 4.27
CA HIS A 7 1.07 11.78 5.33
C HIS A 7 -0.14 11.51 6.24
N LYS A 8 -1.12 10.71 5.78
CA LYS A 8 -2.29 10.31 6.59
C LYS A 8 -2.03 9.13 7.52
N LEU A 9 -0.81 8.58 7.50
CA LEU A 9 -0.43 7.49 8.39
C LEU A 9 -0.45 7.96 9.84
N GLU A 10 -1.15 7.23 10.67
CA GLU A 10 -1.26 7.44 12.11
C GLU A 10 -0.76 6.20 12.86
N SER A 11 -0.45 6.33 14.15
CA SER A 11 0.06 5.25 15.00
C SER A 11 -0.78 3.96 14.94
N LYS A 12 -2.11 4.06 14.79
CA LYS A 12 -2.98 2.89 14.65
C LYS A 12 -2.72 2.07 13.38
N ASP A 13 -2.26 2.71 12.29
CA ASP A 13 -1.94 2.03 11.04
C ASP A 13 -0.67 1.18 11.19
N TYR A 14 0.34 1.71 11.89
CA TYR A 14 1.56 0.97 12.23
C TYR A 14 1.24 -0.25 13.09
N ASN A 15 0.39 -0.08 14.11
CA ASN A 15 -0.06 -1.18 14.97
C ASN A 15 -0.89 -2.23 14.23
N TYR A 16 -1.75 -1.80 13.30
CA TYR A 16 -2.49 -2.72 12.44
C TYR A 16 -1.56 -3.54 11.55
N ILE A 17 -0.61 -2.89 10.87
CA ILE A 17 0.37 -3.57 10.01
C ILE A 17 1.22 -4.54 10.82
N LYS A 18 1.70 -4.14 11.99
CA LYS A 18 2.49 -5.02 12.87
C LYS A 18 1.74 -6.31 13.19
N ARG A 19 0.46 -6.22 13.59
CA ARG A 19 -0.39 -7.40 13.87
C ARG A 19 -0.59 -8.28 12.64
N VAL A 20 -0.78 -7.68 11.47
CA VAL A 20 -0.87 -8.44 10.21
C VAL A 20 0.43 -9.18 9.91
N PHE A 21 1.57 -8.51 10.10
CA PHE A 21 2.90 -9.08 9.85
C PHE A 21 3.22 -10.23 10.81
N GLU A 22 2.83 -10.10 12.08
CA GLU A 22 2.88 -11.19 13.07
C GLU A 22 2.02 -12.38 12.63
N LYS A 23 0.80 -12.12 12.15
CA LYS A 23 -0.12 -13.18 11.67
C LYS A 23 0.42 -13.97 10.49
N ILE A 24 1.14 -13.32 9.56
CA ILE A 24 1.78 -14.00 8.42
C ILE A 24 3.14 -14.62 8.76
N GLY A 25 3.60 -14.48 10.01
CA GLY A 25 4.89 -15.00 10.48
C GLY A 25 6.11 -14.23 9.95
N PHE A 26 5.94 -12.99 9.49
CA PHE A 26 7.03 -12.17 8.98
C PHE A 26 7.44 -11.09 9.98
N SER A 27 8.61 -11.25 10.60
CA SER A 27 9.16 -10.30 11.58
C SER A 27 10.54 -9.80 11.15
N PRO A 28 10.61 -8.68 10.40
CA PRO A 28 11.88 -8.11 9.95
C PRO A 28 12.66 -7.50 11.13
N ARG A 29 13.94 -7.85 11.28
CA ARG A 29 14.77 -7.41 12.41
C ARG A 29 15.20 -5.94 12.37
N LYS A 30 15.53 -5.42 11.18
CA LYS A 30 16.18 -4.11 11.01
C LYS A 30 15.33 -3.08 10.25
N THR A 31 14.14 -3.47 9.83
CA THR A 31 13.31 -2.64 8.95
C THR A 31 11.88 -2.68 9.45
N ALA A 32 11.29 -1.51 9.67
CA ALA A 32 9.91 -1.43 10.13
C ALA A 32 8.95 -2.03 9.08
N THR A 33 7.96 -2.77 9.54
CA THR A 33 6.97 -3.48 8.68
C THR A 33 6.25 -2.55 7.71
N ILE A 34 5.97 -1.31 8.13
CA ILE A 34 5.42 -0.25 7.30
C ILE A 34 6.24 0.04 6.02
N VAL A 35 7.57 -0.13 6.06
CA VAL A 35 8.44 0.10 4.90
C VAL A 35 8.11 -0.90 3.80
N PHE A 36 7.87 -2.15 4.16
CA PHE A 36 7.45 -3.19 3.21
C PHE A 36 6.08 -2.85 2.61
N VAL A 37 5.14 -2.37 3.42
CA VAL A 37 3.81 -1.93 2.92
C VAL A 37 3.93 -0.75 1.95
N LYS A 38 4.72 0.27 2.30
CA LYS A 38 5.01 1.41 1.40
C LYS A 38 5.62 0.94 0.08
N ALA A 39 6.58 0.01 0.15
CA ALA A 39 7.22 -0.55 -1.02
C ALA A 39 6.22 -1.29 -1.93
N LEU A 40 5.31 -2.07 -1.35
CA LEU A 40 4.24 -2.73 -2.10
C LEU A 40 3.31 -1.73 -2.79
N PHE A 41 2.96 -0.61 -2.14
CA PHE A 41 2.14 0.43 -2.77
C PHE A 41 2.85 1.05 -3.97
N LEU A 42 4.11 1.44 -3.80
CA LEU A 42 4.91 2.03 -4.87
C LEU A 42 5.08 1.05 -6.05
N HIS A 43 5.27 -0.23 -5.76
CA HIS A 43 5.42 -1.24 -6.80
C HIS A 43 4.09 -1.54 -7.51
N LEU A 44 3.06 -1.94 -6.77
CA LEU A 44 1.82 -2.44 -7.37
C LEU A 44 0.97 -1.33 -7.97
N LEU A 45 0.93 -0.15 -7.33
CA LEU A 45 0.05 0.96 -7.70
C LEU A 45 0.74 1.95 -8.64
N GLN A 46 2.02 2.24 -8.44
CA GLN A 46 2.79 3.19 -9.27
C GLN A 46 3.76 2.52 -10.26
N LYS A 47 3.83 1.18 -10.28
CA LYS A 47 4.69 0.41 -11.19
C LYS A 47 6.18 0.79 -11.10
N LYS A 48 6.63 1.26 -9.93
CA LYS A 48 8.06 1.54 -9.69
C LYS A 48 8.86 0.24 -9.59
N SER A 49 10.11 0.27 -10.06
CA SER A 49 11.05 -0.85 -9.94
C SER A 49 11.50 -1.04 -8.49
N TRP A 50 11.82 -2.28 -8.10
CA TRP A 50 12.28 -2.59 -6.74
C TRP A 50 13.55 -1.84 -6.34
N ARG A 51 14.46 -1.60 -7.30
CA ARG A 51 15.69 -0.83 -7.06
C ARG A 51 15.37 0.62 -6.72
N ASN A 52 14.50 1.27 -7.49
CA ASN A 52 14.11 2.65 -7.24
C ASN A 52 13.40 2.78 -5.89
N ILE A 53 12.52 1.84 -5.56
CA ILE A 53 11.80 1.79 -4.28
C ILE A 53 12.77 1.63 -3.10
N ALA A 54 13.76 0.76 -3.22
CA ALA A 54 14.77 0.53 -2.19
C ALA A 54 15.58 1.80 -1.90
N THR A 55 15.95 2.55 -2.94
CA THR A 55 16.60 3.86 -2.80
C THR A 55 15.67 4.86 -2.11
N GLU A 56 14.41 4.99 -2.55
CA GLU A 56 13.44 5.94 -2.00
C GLU A 56 13.11 5.68 -0.52
N LEU A 57 13.09 4.41 -0.12
CA LEU A 57 12.77 4.00 1.25
C LEU A 57 14.02 3.69 2.10
N ASN A 58 15.22 3.95 1.57
CA ASN A 58 16.51 3.68 2.19
C ASN A 58 16.58 2.28 2.83
N CYS A 59 16.34 1.24 2.04
CA CYS A 59 16.32 -0.14 2.51
C CYS A 59 16.85 -1.13 1.48
N SER A 60 16.99 -2.40 1.87
CA SER A 60 17.50 -3.45 0.99
C SER A 60 16.44 -3.86 -0.04
N TYR A 61 16.78 -3.74 -1.32
CA TYR A 61 15.91 -4.20 -2.42
C TYR A 61 15.64 -5.71 -2.33
N LEU A 62 16.64 -6.51 -1.92
CA LEU A 62 16.50 -7.95 -1.75
C LEU A 62 15.46 -8.28 -0.68
N SER A 63 15.48 -7.56 0.44
CA SER A 63 14.53 -7.79 1.52
C SER A 63 13.10 -7.51 1.09
N ILE A 64 12.85 -6.40 0.37
CA ILE A 64 11.51 -6.09 -0.16
C ILE A 64 11.09 -7.12 -1.19
N PHE A 65 11.96 -7.43 -2.15
CA PHE A 65 11.63 -8.34 -3.24
C PHE A 65 11.33 -9.74 -2.71
N SER A 66 12.15 -10.28 -1.82
CA SER A 66 11.92 -11.59 -1.21
C SER A 66 10.62 -11.61 -0.41
N PHE A 67 10.33 -10.56 0.36
CA PHE A 67 9.05 -10.43 1.05
C PHE A 67 7.87 -10.47 0.07
N TYR A 68 7.90 -9.68 -1.00
CA TYR A 68 6.84 -9.69 -2.00
C TYR A 68 6.69 -11.08 -2.63
N SER A 69 7.78 -11.68 -3.11
CA SER A 69 7.77 -12.99 -3.76
C SER A 69 7.16 -14.10 -2.90
N ILE A 70 7.46 -14.11 -1.59
CA ILE A 70 6.96 -15.11 -0.65
C ILE A 70 5.48 -14.88 -0.32
N TYR A 71 5.07 -13.63 -0.12
CA TYR A 71 3.75 -13.32 0.45
C TYR A 71 2.75 -12.74 -0.55
N ARG A 72 3.07 -12.61 -1.84
CA ARG A 72 2.22 -11.92 -2.84
C ARG A 72 0.76 -12.42 -2.89
N GLU A 73 0.54 -13.71 -2.62
CA GLU A 73 -0.79 -14.35 -2.68
C GLU A 73 -1.52 -14.35 -1.33
N ASN A 74 -0.85 -13.88 -0.26
CA ASN A 74 -1.38 -13.91 1.08
C ASN A 74 -2.59 -12.95 1.23
N ILE A 75 -3.72 -13.49 1.69
CA ILE A 75 -4.98 -12.75 1.85
C ILE A 75 -4.84 -11.57 2.83
N GLU A 76 -3.97 -11.66 3.83
CA GLU A 76 -3.77 -10.59 4.80
C GLU A 76 -3.05 -9.39 4.18
N LEU A 77 -2.14 -9.60 3.23
CA LEU A 77 -1.57 -8.49 2.48
C LEU A 77 -2.65 -7.80 1.64
N LYS A 78 -3.56 -8.56 1.01
CA LYS A 78 -4.72 -7.97 0.31
C LYS A 78 -5.61 -7.15 1.27
N ASN A 79 -5.76 -7.60 2.52
CA ASN A 79 -6.52 -6.88 3.55
C ASN A 79 -5.87 -5.55 3.94
N ILE A 80 -4.53 -5.45 3.93
CA ILE A 80 -3.83 -4.17 4.12
C ILE A 80 -4.28 -3.16 3.06
N PHE A 81 -4.32 -3.53 1.78
CA PHE A 81 -4.76 -2.61 0.72
C PHE A 81 -6.20 -2.15 0.93
N LYS A 82 -7.11 -3.05 1.31
CA LYS A 82 -8.51 -2.70 1.62
C LYS A 82 -8.61 -1.74 2.81
N TYR A 83 -7.84 -1.98 3.87
CA TYR A 83 -7.77 -1.10 5.04
C TYR A 83 -7.29 0.30 4.65
N PHE A 84 -6.21 0.38 3.88
CA PHE A 84 -5.62 1.64 3.43
C PHE A 84 -6.52 2.40 2.44
N ALA A 85 -7.28 1.69 1.60
CA ALA A 85 -8.30 2.30 0.74
C ALA A 85 -9.46 2.91 1.54
N ARG A 86 -9.97 2.20 2.55
CA ARG A 86 -11.01 2.72 3.47
C ARG A 86 -10.54 3.98 4.20
N ARG A 87 -9.27 4.00 4.59
CA ARG A 87 -8.62 5.16 5.22
C ARG A 87 -8.29 6.31 4.26
N ARG A 88 -8.56 6.15 2.95
CA ARG A 88 -8.19 7.12 1.91
C ARG A 88 -6.69 7.41 1.84
N ILE A 89 -5.85 6.45 2.26
CA ILE A 89 -4.40 6.56 2.17
C ILE A 89 -3.94 6.20 0.75
N ILE A 90 -4.59 5.22 0.13
CA ILE A 90 -4.44 4.94 -1.30
C ILE A 90 -5.76 5.25 -2.00
N VAL A 91 -5.69 6.03 -3.07
CA VAL A 91 -6.87 6.46 -3.84
C VAL A 91 -6.57 6.32 -5.32
N PHE A 92 -7.48 5.69 -6.06
CA PHE A 92 -7.43 5.64 -7.51
C PHE A 92 -8.39 6.67 -8.10
N VAL A 93 -7.84 7.66 -8.81
CA VAL A 93 -8.62 8.75 -9.45
C VAL A 93 -8.81 8.54 -10.95
N GLY A 94 -8.41 7.38 -11.50
CA GLY A 94 -8.60 7.08 -12.92
C GLY A 94 -7.93 8.10 -13.85
N LYS A 95 -8.71 8.71 -14.75
CA LYS A 95 -8.25 9.75 -15.69
C LYS A 95 -8.68 11.17 -15.28
N VAL A 96 -9.21 11.35 -14.07
CA VAL A 96 -9.67 12.65 -13.58
C VAL A 96 -8.45 13.57 -13.41
N LYS A 97 -8.48 14.72 -14.09
CA LYS A 97 -7.38 15.70 -14.10
C LYS A 97 -7.48 16.71 -12.96
N TYR A 98 -8.69 17.02 -12.52
CA TYR A 98 -8.96 18.05 -11.51
C TYR A 98 -9.80 17.44 -10.39
N PHE A 99 -9.30 17.53 -9.17
CA PHE A 99 -9.97 17.11 -7.95
C PHE A 99 -9.40 17.92 -6.79
N SER A 100 -10.24 18.19 -5.80
CA SER A 100 -9.87 18.83 -4.54
C SER A 100 -9.34 17.80 -3.53
N ASN A 101 -8.79 18.28 -2.42
CA ASN A 101 -8.48 17.41 -1.29
C ASN A 101 -9.75 16.80 -0.67
N GLU A 102 -10.87 17.52 -0.68
CA GLU A 102 -12.15 17.04 -0.18
C GLU A 102 -12.66 15.86 -1.00
N ASP A 103 -12.50 15.90 -2.33
CA ASP A 103 -12.82 14.77 -3.20
C ASP A 103 -12.02 13.53 -2.82
N LEU A 104 -10.71 13.66 -2.55
CA LEU A 104 -9.88 12.54 -2.13
C LEU A 104 -10.27 11.97 -0.77
N GLU A 105 -10.96 12.73 0.07
CA GLU A 105 -11.36 12.31 1.41
C GLU A 105 -12.76 11.72 1.44
N GLN A 106 -13.69 12.32 0.71
CA GLN A 106 -15.11 12.06 0.89
C GLN A 106 -15.79 11.48 -0.35
N SER A 107 -15.17 11.58 -1.54
CA SER A 107 -15.79 11.07 -2.78
C SER A 107 -16.03 9.56 -2.71
N GLU A 108 -17.31 9.18 -2.73
CA GLU A 108 -17.74 7.79 -2.79
C GLU A 108 -17.40 7.17 -4.16
N GLU A 109 -17.40 7.97 -5.22
CA GLU A 109 -16.98 7.52 -6.55
C GLU A 109 -15.52 7.05 -6.53
N PHE A 110 -14.60 7.88 -5.99
CA PHE A 110 -13.20 7.49 -5.85
C PHE A 110 -13.01 6.27 -4.95
N PHE A 111 -13.86 6.08 -3.94
CA PHE A 111 -13.80 4.87 -3.13
C PHE A 111 -14.12 3.62 -3.95
N LYS A 112 -15.27 3.65 -4.63
CA LYS A 112 -15.73 2.53 -5.46
C LYS A 112 -14.73 2.20 -6.56
N LEU A 113 -14.18 3.21 -7.23
CA LEU A 113 -13.13 3.06 -8.22
C LEU A 113 -11.86 2.42 -7.62
N THR A 114 -11.43 2.89 -6.45
CA THR A 114 -10.26 2.34 -5.74
C THR A 114 -10.46 0.86 -5.43
N ILE A 115 -11.61 0.48 -4.86
CA ILE A 115 -11.90 -0.91 -4.52
C ILE A 115 -11.97 -1.79 -5.77
N ARG A 116 -12.58 -1.31 -6.86
CA ARG A 116 -12.64 -2.03 -8.13
C ARG A 116 -11.24 -2.28 -8.70
N GLU A 117 -10.40 -1.25 -8.71
CA GLU A 117 -9.03 -1.35 -9.22
C GLU A 117 -8.17 -2.30 -8.36
N LEU A 118 -8.31 -2.25 -7.03
CA LEU A 118 -7.64 -3.19 -6.13
C LEU A 118 -8.05 -4.64 -6.40
N LYS A 119 -9.34 -4.90 -6.68
CA LYS A 119 -9.78 -6.26 -7.05
C LYS A 119 -9.03 -6.73 -8.29
N SER A 120 -8.95 -5.90 -9.34
CA SER A 120 -8.22 -6.26 -10.57
C SER A 120 -6.72 -6.53 -10.36
N ILE A 121 -6.08 -5.89 -9.37
CA ILE A 121 -4.66 -6.13 -9.06
C ILE A 121 -4.43 -7.47 -8.36
N PHE A 122 -5.43 -7.96 -7.64
CA PHE A 122 -5.34 -9.15 -6.80
C PHE A 122 -6.21 -10.33 -7.27
N SER A 123 -6.87 -10.19 -8.42
CA SER A 123 -7.54 -11.23 -9.20
C SER A 123 -6.52 -12.00 -10.03
#